data_AF-A0A2A6RAI0-F1
#
_entry.id   AF-A0A2A6RAI0-F1
#
_cell.length_a   1.000
_cell.length_b   1.000
_cell.length_c   1.000
_cell.angle_alpha   90.00
_cell.angle_beta   90.00
_cell.angle_gamma   90.00
#
_symmetry.space_group_name_H-M   'P 1'
#
loop_
_entity.id
_entity.type
_entity.pdbx_description
1 polymer ?
#
loop_
_entity_poly.entity_id
_entity_poly.type
_entity_poly.pdbx_seq_one_letter_code
_entity_poly.pdbx_strand_id
1 'polypeptide(L)' 'MTKVIIGAANALDIIVHDHIIIGKGGHVRLKGLKRSEKHRSG' A
#
# COMPACT_ATOMS: atom_id res chain seq x y z
N MET A 1 4.10 -6.42 9.32
CA MET A 1 3.20 -5.26 9.55
C MET A 1 2.42 -4.84 8.31
N THR A 2 3.07 -4.56 7.17
CA THR A 2 2.43 -4.04 5.95
C THR A 2 1.14 -4.77 5.53
N LYS A 3 1.15 -6.12 5.49
CA LYS A 3 -0.03 -6.92 5.14
C LYS A 3 -1.23 -6.72 6.07
N VAL A 4 -0.99 -6.52 7.37
CA VAL A 4 -2.04 -6.30 8.37
C VAL A 4 -2.70 -4.94 8.16
N ILE A 5 -1.90 -3.90 7.92
CA ILE A 5 -2.41 -2.55 7.63
C ILE A 5 -3.20 -2.53 6.33
N ILE A 6 -2.69 -3.16 5.26
CA ILE A 6 -3.43 -3.29 3.99
C ILE A 6 -4.78 -4.00 4.23
N GLY A 7 -4.78 -5.10 4.98
CA GLY A 7 -6.01 -5.84 5.28
C GLY A 7 -7.06 -4.99 5.99
N ALA A 8 -6.65 -4.18 6.99
CA ALA A 8 -7.54 -3.27 7.68
C ALA A 8 -8.03 -2.13 6.77
N ALA A 9 -7.15 -1.56 5.95
CA ALA A 9 -7.49 -0.47 5.03
C ALA A 9 -8.49 -0.91 3.94
N ASN A 10 -8.34 -2.14 3.43
CA ASN A 10 -9.27 -2.71 2.44
C ASN A 10 -10.70 -2.79 2.95
N ALA A 11 -10.92 -3.10 4.24
CA ALA A 11 -12.27 -3.14 4.83
C ALA A 11 -12.95 -1.77 4.89
N LEU A 12 -12.16 -0.69 4.80
CA LEU A 12 -12.61 0.70 4.84
C LEU A 12 -12.57 1.36 3.45
N ASP A 13 -12.31 0.58 2.38
CA ASP A 13 -12.10 1.08 1.02
C ASP A 13 -10.96 2.11 0.91
N ILE A 14 -9.93 1.98 1.75
CA ILE A 14 -8.74 2.84 1.76
C ILE A 14 -7.60 2.14 1.01
N ILE A 15 -7.04 2.82 0.01
CA ILE A 15 -5.89 2.31 -0.76
C ILE A 15 -4.58 2.73 -0.09
N VAL A 16 -3.76 1.75 0.29
CA VAL A 16 -2.38 1.98 0.75
C VAL A 16 -1.46 2.04 -0.47
N HIS A 17 -0.91 3.22 -0.77
CA HIS A 17 -0.07 3.41 -1.95
C HIS A 17 1.37 2.94 -1.79
N ASP A 18 1.97 3.20 -0.63
CA ASP A 18 3.36 2.85 -0.38
C ASP A 18 3.57 2.59 1.12
N HIS A 19 4.59 1.81 1.43
CA HIS A 19 5.13 1.70 2.78
C HIS A 19 6.62 1.98 2.70
N ILE A 20 6.99 3.17 3.15
CA ILE A 20 8.35 3.69 3.11
C ILE A 20 8.96 3.60 4.50
N ILE A 21 10.17 3.05 4.59
CA ILE A 21 10.96 3.02 5.82
C ILE A 21 12.10 4.02 5.67
N ILE A 22 12.18 4.99 6.59
CA ILE A 22 13.18 6.06 6.59
C ILE A 22 14.25 5.78 7.64
N GLY A 23 15.52 5.96 7.26
CA GLY A 23 16.67 5.92 8.16
C GLY A 23 17.63 7.09 7.89
N LYS A 24 18.67 7.23 8.73
CA LYS A 24 19.61 8.36 8.66
C LYS A 24 20.30 8.52 7.30
N GLY A 25 20.54 7.41 6.58
CA GLY A 25 21.22 7.39 5.28
C GLY A 25 20.30 7.34 4.06
N GLY A 26 18.97 7.44 4.23
CA GLY A 26 18.02 7.38 3.11
C GLY A 26 16.75 6.61 3.43
N HIS A 27 16.11 6.08 2.38
CA HIS A 27 14.86 5.34 2.53
C HIS A 27 14.80 4.12 1.62
N VAL A 28 14.01 3.14 2.05
CA VAL A 28 13.61 2.01 1.22
C VAL A 28 12.09 2.00 1.08
N ARG A 29 11.61 1.59 -0.09
CA ARG A 29 10.17 1.45 -0.38
C ARG A 29 9.84 -0.01 -0.61
N LEU A 30 8.69 -0.47 -0.12
CA LEU A 30 8.18 -1.80 -0.46
C LEU A 30 7.48 -1.76 -1.82
N LYS A 31 8.24 -2.05 -2.89
CA LYS A 31 7.68 -2.25 -4.23
C LYS A 31 6.71 -3.43 -4.25
N GLY A 32 5.52 -3.24 -4.83
CA GLY A 32 4.54 -4.33 -5.01
C GLY A 32 3.20 -4.15 -4.30
N LEU A 33 2.94 -3.00 -3.66
CA LEU A 33 1.58 -2.54 -3.35
C LEU A 33 0.88 -2.21 -4.67
N LYS A 34 0.50 -3.26 -5.43
CA LYS A 34 -0.23 -3.11 -6.68
C LYS A 34 -1.58 -2.47 -6.37
N ARG A 35 -1.83 -1.34 -7.01
CA ARG A 35 -3.15 -0.76 -7.13
C ARG A 35 -4.04 -1.81 -7.82
N SER A 36 -4.97 -2.40 -7.09
CA SER A 36 -6.03 -3.25 -7.64
C SER A 36 -7.06 -2.35 -8.30
N GLU A 37 -6.70 -1.69 -9.40
CA GLU A 37 -7.68 -1.02 -10.25
C GLU A 37 -8.42 -2.09 -11.05
N LYS A 38 -9.48 -2.63 -10.45
CA LYS A 38 -10.60 -3.14 -11.26
C LYS A 38 -11.40 -1.92 -11.68
N HIS A 39 -10.96 -1.27 -12.76
CA HIS A 39 -11.80 -0.34 -13.51
C HIS A 39 -13.11 -1.09 -13.82
N ARG A 40 -14.20 -0.69 -13.15
CA ARG A 40 -15.56 -0.98 -13.61
C ARG A 40 -15.74 -0.17 -14.90
N SER A 41 -15.37 -0.77 -16.02
CA SER A 41 -15.84 -0.34 -17.33
C SER A 41 -17.31 -0.78 -17.41
N GLY A 42 -18.21 0.15 -17.09
CA GLY A 42 -19.59 0.14 -17.57
C GLY A 42 -19.67 0.84 -18.91
#